data_AF-A0A0P1ISZ4-F1
#
_entry.id   AF-A0A0P1ISZ4-F1
#
_cell.length_a   1.000
_cell.length_b   1.000
_cell.length_c   1.000
_cell.angle_alpha   90.00
_cell.angle_beta   90.00
_cell.angle_gamma   90.00
#
_symmetry.space_group_name_H-M   'P 1'
#
loop_
_entity.id
_entity.type
_entity.pdbx_description
1 polymer ?
#
loop_
_entity_poly.entity_id
_entity_poly.type
_entity_poly.pdbx_seq_one_letter_code
_entity_poly.pdbx_strand_id
1 'polypeptide(L)'
;MQELERKEHNLDHQAPLSQEDFNLLSSATYGIVHHAGQPKSRAESHFMISTLGIVVMKLAMEINCRRVVGNWRIRNNLSGGTYGIGSLKSSIGNTEDDDFHTWIETETHCIDLMSPMYPDVFAGTEHSSKVPSAMVQIPKEMDAKTIKQFEQGAVLFTEPDPSLTKSLIAQFAENDELDDLAQALLHWWPKLKQDSGSQLRFVHKDGRGLLIKPADYEASQSWVNETVTA
;
A
#
# COMPACT_ATOMS: atom_id res chain seq x y z
N MET A 1 7.65 -34.99 27.79
CA MET A 1 6.44 -34.70 26.98
C MET A 1 5.64 -33.49 27.47
N GLN A 2 6.23 -32.57 28.25
CA GLN A 2 5.57 -31.31 28.67
C GLN A 2 6.41 -30.05 28.38
N GLU A 3 7.59 -30.20 27.78
CA GLU A 3 8.46 -29.07 27.37
C GLU A 3 8.42 -28.74 25.88
N LEU A 4 7.60 -29.46 25.09
CA LEU A 4 7.45 -29.25 23.64
C LEU A 4 6.22 -28.43 23.25
N GLU A 5 5.40 -27.99 24.22
CA GLU A 5 4.17 -27.22 23.97
C GLU A 5 4.23 -25.76 24.47
N ARG A 6 5.40 -25.27 24.92
CA ARG A 6 5.62 -23.88 25.34
C ARG A 6 6.53 -23.09 24.39
N LYS A 7 6.35 -23.28 23.09
CA LYS A 7 6.57 -22.19 22.13
C LYS A 7 5.21 -21.58 21.82
N GLU A 8 4.60 -20.98 22.84
CA GLU A 8 3.56 -20.00 22.61
C GLU A 8 4.13 -18.95 21.66
N HIS A 9 3.43 -18.74 20.56
CA HIS A 9 3.60 -17.65 19.63
C HIS A 9 3.66 -16.32 20.40
N ASN A 10 4.86 -15.88 20.78
CA ASN A 10 5.16 -14.46 20.74
C ASN A 10 5.30 -14.14 19.25
N LEU A 11 4.18 -13.98 18.56
CA LEU A 11 4.16 -13.17 17.35
C LEU A 11 4.49 -11.77 17.85
N ASP A 12 5.76 -11.40 17.77
CA ASP A 12 6.15 -10.01 17.98
C ASP A 12 5.32 -9.19 16.97
N HIS A 13 4.34 -8.43 17.45
CA HIS A 13 3.44 -7.60 16.62
C HIS A 13 4.20 -6.38 16.04
N GLN A 14 5.52 -6.51 15.87
CA GLN A 14 6.37 -5.50 15.30
C GLN A 14 5.93 -5.21 13.87
N ALA A 15 5.81 -3.92 13.55
CA ALA A 15 5.50 -3.48 12.20
C ALA A 15 6.53 -4.07 11.21
N PRO A 16 6.10 -4.60 10.05
CA PRO A 16 7.01 -5.26 9.10
C PRO A 16 8.06 -4.32 8.51
N LEU A 17 7.75 -3.03 8.38
CA LEU A 17 8.67 -2.01 7.88
C LEU A 17 8.88 -0.95 8.95
N SER A 18 10.13 -0.49 9.11
CA SER A 18 10.40 0.75 9.83
C SER A 18 9.72 1.94 9.14
N GLN A 19 9.50 3.05 9.86
CA GLN A 19 8.94 4.27 9.26
C GLN A 19 9.82 4.80 8.12
N GLU A 20 11.15 4.71 8.29
CA GLU A 20 12.11 5.09 7.24
C GLU A 20 11.95 4.22 5.99
N ASP A 21 11.93 2.89 6.15
CA ASP A 21 11.77 1.97 5.02
C ASP A 21 10.40 2.13 4.35
N PHE A 22 9.35 2.36 5.13
CA PHE A 22 8.01 2.62 4.61
C PHE A 22 8.00 3.89 3.75
N ASN A 23 8.51 5.01 4.27
CA ASN A 23 8.55 6.28 3.57
C ASN A 23 9.41 6.19 2.31
N LEU A 24 10.57 5.53 2.40
CA LEU A 24 11.45 5.33 1.27
C LEU A 24 10.80 4.46 0.18
N LEU A 25 10.13 3.37 0.57
CA LEU A 25 9.47 2.48 -0.37
C LEU A 25 8.25 3.15 -1.01
N SER A 26 7.43 3.85 -0.21
CA SER A 26 6.27 4.62 -0.68
C SER A 26 6.69 5.70 -1.69
N SER A 27 7.65 6.55 -1.33
CA SER A 27 8.13 7.63 -2.19
C SER A 27 8.81 7.12 -3.47
N ALA A 28 9.61 6.05 -3.39
CA ALA A 28 10.27 5.47 -4.55
C ALA A 28 9.30 4.79 -5.52
N THR A 29 8.34 4.01 -5.00
CA THR A 29 7.31 3.34 -5.82
C THR A 29 6.39 4.35 -6.50
N TYR A 30 5.98 5.41 -5.80
CA TYR A 30 5.21 6.48 -6.43
C TYR A 30 6.03 7.24 -7.47
N GLY A 31 7.28 7.58 -7.15
CA GLY A 31 8.20 8.26 -8.05
C GLY A 31 8.34 7.51 -9.38
N ILE A 32 8.62 6.21 -9.33
CA ILE A 32 8.80 5.39 -10.54
C ILE A 32 7.49 5.21 -11.32
N VAL A 33 6.36 4.97 -10.66
CA VAL A 33 5.06 4.79 -11.32
C VAL A 33 4.62 6.06 -12.03
N HIS A 34 4.69 7.22 -11.38
CA HIS A 34 4.19 8.46 -11.95
C HIS A 34 5.14 9.13 -12.95
N HIS A 35 6.45 8.86 -12.90
CA HIS A 35 7.39 9.39 -13.88
C HIS A 35 7.61 8.47 -15.08
N ALA A 36 7.61 7.15 -14.88
CA ALA A 36 7.96 6.18 -15.91
C ALA A 36 6.81 5.24 -16.28
N GLY A 37 6.00 4.78 -15.32
CA GLY A 37 4.97 3.78 -15.56
C GLY A 37 3.65 4.28 -16.18
N GLN A 38 3.44 5.61 -16.22
CA GLN A 38 2.31 6.27 -16.90
C GLN A 38 0.94 5.54 -16.73
N PRO A 39 0.48 5.31 -15.49
CA PRO A 39 -0.77 4.58 -15.24
C PRO A 39 -1.93 5.33 -15.92
N LYS A 40 -2.83 4.59 -16.58
CA LYS A 40 -3.98 5.16 -17.31
C LYS A 40 -5.12 5.53 -16.39
N SER A 41 -5.08 5.03 -15.17
CA SER A 41 -6.19 5.11 -14.23
C SER A 41 -5.69 5.09 -12.79
N ARG A 42 -6.58 5.45 -11.86
CA ARG A 42 -6.23 5.51 -10.43
C ARG A 42 -5.98 4.11 -9.89
N ALA A 43 -6.85 3.15 -10.22
CA ALA A 43 -6.70 1.79 -9.74
C ALA A 43 -5.47 1.09 -10.34
N GLU A 44 -5.11 1.41 -11.59
CA GLU A 44 -3.85 0.96 -12.18
C GLU A 44 -2.64 1.49 -11.40
N SER A 45 -2.63 2.78 -11.02
CA SER A 45 -1.55 3.32 -10.17
C SER A 45 -1.45 2.57 -8.83
N HIS A 46 -2.58 2.35 -8.14
CA HIS A 46 -2.61 1.61 -6.86
C HIS A 46 -2.05 0.18 -7.03
N PHE A 47 -2.44 -0.47 -8.13
CA PHE A 47 -1.99 -1.81 -8.45
C PHE A 47 -0.49 -1.85 -8.76
N MET A 48 0.04 -0.91 -9.53
CA MET A 48 1.47 -0.82 -9.84
C MET A 48 2.30 -0.52 -8.58
N ILE A 49 1.91 0.45 -7.76
CA ILE A 49 2.60 0.81 -6.52
C ILE A 49 2.71 -0.40 -5.59
N SER A 50 1.60 -1.11 -5.34
CA SER A 50 1.62 -2.33 -4.53
C SER A 50 2.42 -3.46 -5.16
N THR A 51 2.43 -3.61 -6.51
CA THR A 51 3.29 -4.59 -7.20
C THR A 51 4.75 -4.35 -6.86
N LEU A 52 5.21 -3.11 -7.09
CA LEU A 52 6.60 -2.72 -6.96
C LEU A 52 7.03 -2.76 -5.49
N GLY A 53 6.14 -2.37 -4.58
CA GLY A 53 6.32 -2.53 -3.14
C GLY A 53 6.59 -3.98 -2.74
N ILE A 54 5.76 -4.92 -3.22
CA ILE A 54 5.94 -6.36 -2.94
C ILE A 54 7.26 -6.88 -3.47
N VAL A 55 7.69 -6.45 -4.65
CA VAL A 55 8.96 -6.87 -5.23
C VAL A 55 10.13 -6.51 -4.30
N VAL A 56 10.19 -5.27 -3.82
CA VAL A 56 11.25 -4.83 -2.89
C VAL A 56 11.13 -5.55 -1.56
N MET A 57 9.92 -5.62 -0.98
CA MET A 57 9.71 -6.29 0.30
C MET A 57 10.15 -7.75 0.26
N LYS A 58 9.80 -8.49 -0.80
CA LYS A 58 10.18 -9.90 -0.93
C LYS A 58 11.64 -10.11 -1.24
N LEU A 59 12.18 -9.38 -2.22
CA LEU A 59 13.47 -9.72 -2.81
C LEU A 59 14.64 -8.95 -2.18
N ALA A 60 14.41 -7.76 -1.63
CA ALA A 60 15.44 -6.96 -0.99
C ALA A 60 15.36 -6.98 0.54
N MET A 61 14.15 -7.15 1.10
CA MET A 61 13.93 -7.14 2.56
C MET A 61 13.56 -8.51 3.15
N GLU A 62 13.38 -9.52 2.31
CA GLU A 62 13.03 -10.90 2.70
C GLU A 62 11.72 -11.01 3.51
N ILE A 63 10.80 -10.04 3.34
CA ILE A 63 9.49 -10.01 4.00
C ILE A 63 8.49 -10.77 3.14
N ASN A 64 7.90 -11.83 3.71
CA ASN A 64 6.81 -12.55 3.05
C ASN A 64 5.53 -11.70 3.05
N CYS A 65 5.06 -11.38 1.86
CA CYS A 65 3.84 -10.60 1.66
C CYS A 65 3.09 -11.02 0.40
N ARG A 66 1.87 -10.52 0.23
CA ARG A 66 1.05 -10.72 -0.96
C ARG A 66 0.27 -9.47 -1.28
N ARG A 67 -0.12 -9.34 -2.54
CA ARG A 67 -1.06 -8.31 -2.95
C ARG A 67 -2.47 -8.75 -2.63
N VAL A 68 -3.30 -7.79 -2.24
CA VAL A 68 -4.74 -7.97 -2.13
C VAL A 68 -5.43 -6.80 -2.82
N VAL A 69 -6.50 -7.11 -3.55
CA VAL A 69 -7.39 -6.15 -4.20
C VAL A 69 -8.78 -6.30 -3.60
N GLY A 70 -9.49 -5.19 -3.40
CA GLY A 70 -10.86 -5.21 -2.89
C GLY A 70 -11.31 -3.83 -2.38
N ASN A 71 -12.31 -3.83 -1.50
CA ASN A 71 -12.75 -2.62 -0.84
C ASN A 71 -11.90 -2.32 0.40
N TRP A 72 -11.60 -1.04 0.60
CA TRP A 72 -10.79 -0.56 1.70
C TRP A 72 -11.48 0.60 2.41
N ARG A 73 -11.61 0.54 3.74
CA ARG A 73 -12.04 1.67 4.56
C ARG A 73 -11.16 1.85 5.77
N ILE A 74 -10.83 3.09 6.04
CA ILE A 74 -9.97 3.46 7.15
C ILE A 74 -10.57 4.64 7.90
N ARG A 75 -10.51 4.58 9.23
CA ARG A 75 -11.01 5.63 10.12
C ARG A 75 -9.84 6.45 10.65
N ASN A 76 -9.93 7.76 10.53
CA ASN A 76 -9.06 8.67 11.25
C ASN A 76 -9.66 8.95 12.64
N ASN A 77 -9.06 8.37 13.67
CA ASN A 77 -9.51 8.53 15.05
C ASN A 77 -9.34 9.97 15.58
N LEU A 78 -8.44 10.77 15.01
CA LEU A 78 -8.24 12.17 15.39
C LEU A 78 -9.34 13.08 14.85
N SER A 79 -9.81 12.83 13.62
CA SER A 79 -10.83 13.65 12.98
C SER A 79 -12.25 13.08 13.10
N GLY A 80 -12.38 11.81 13.47
CA GLY A 80 -13.63 11.04 13.38
C GLY A 80 -14.05 10.68 11.94
N GLY A 81 -13.25 11.08 10.94
CA GLY A 81 -13.54 10.87 9.53
C GLY A 81 -13.34 9.42 9.12
N THR A 82 -14.22 8.92 8.26
CA THR A 82 -14.06 7.64 7.56
C THR A 82 -13.72 7.91 6.11
N TYR A 83 -12.68 7.26 5.62
CA TYR A 83 -12.24 7.34 4.22
C TYR A 83 -12.30 5.94 3.62
N GLY A 84 -12.63 5.85 2.33
CA GLY A 84 -12.72 4.56 1.67
C GLY A 84 -12.47 4.67 0.18
N ILE A 85 -11.91 3.59 -0.38
CA ILE A 85 -11.70 3.39 -1.81
C ILE A 85 -12.39 2.07 -2.16
N GLY A 86 -13.31 2.16 -3.12
CA GLY A 86 -14.14 1.06 -3.62
C GLY A 86 -15.63 1.14 -3.23
N SER A 87 -16.46 0.40 -3.96
CA SER A 87 -17.93 0.52 -3.90
C SER A 87 -18.56 -0.39 -2.84
N LEU A 88 -19.42 0.18 -1.99
CA LEU A 88 -20.39 -0.57 -1.15
C LEU A 88 -21.66 -0.98 -1.91
N LYS A 89 -21.86 -0.44 -3.12
CA LYS A 89 -23.11 -0.49 -3.89
C LYS A 89 -22.81 -0.96 -5.32
N SER A 90 -22.46 -2.21 -5.52
CA SER A 90 -22.74 -2.83 -6.83
C SER A 90 -24.18 -3.34 -6.86
N SER A 91 -25.15 -2.43 -6.78
CA SER A 91 -26.40 -2.70 -7.50
C SER A 91 -26.06 -2.59 -8.97
N ILE A 92 -25.87 -3.74 -9.61
CA ILE A 92 -25.83 -4.00 -11.07
C ILE A 92 -25.82 -2.73 -11.94
N GLY A 93 -24.66 -2.42 -12.54
CA GLY A 93 -24.58 -1.58 -13.73
C GLY A 93 -24.01 -0.17 -13.53
N ASN A 94 -22.68 -0.08 -13.37
CA ASN A 94 -21.84 0.95 -14.00
C ASN A 94 -20.38 0.51 -13.85
N THR A 95 -19.86 -0.15 -14.87
CA THR A 95 -18.47 -0.64 -14.97
C THR A 95 -17.56 0.38 -15.65
N GLU A 96 -17.77 1.67 -15.40
CA GLU A 96 -16.93 2.74 -15.97
C GLU A 96 -15.94 3.34 -14.95
N ASP A 97 -16.03 3.02 -13.65
CA ASP A 97 -15.12 3.55 -12.64
C ASP A 97 -14.33 2.46 -11.91
N ASP A 98 -13.04 2.75 -11.74
CA ASP A 98 -11.98 2.07 -11.01
C ASP A 98 -12.27 1.88 -9.49
N ASP A 99 -13.37 1.22 -9.16
CA ASP A 99 -13.93 1.10 -7.81
C ASP A 99 -13.22 0.07 -6.92
N PHE A 100 -11.90 -0.08 -7.03
CA PHE A 100 -11.13 -0.97 -6.16
C PHE A 100 -9.87 -0.33 -5.61
N HIS A 101 -9.44 -0.82 -4.46
CA HIS A 101 -8.15 -0.49 -3.87
C HIS A 101 -7.24 -1.70 -3.86
N THR A 102 -5.93 -1.43 -3.85
CA THR A 102 -4.92 -2.48 -3.79
C THR A 102 -3.96 -2.18 -2.65
N TRP A 103 -3.75 -3.16 -1.77
CA TRP A 103 -2.84 -3.08 -0.64
C TRP A 103 -1.94 -4.32 -0.57
N ILE A 104 -1.01 -4.31 0.37
CA ILE A 104 -0.08 -5.40 0.65
C ILE A 104 -0.50 -6.04 1.98
N GLU A 105 -0.51 -7.37 2.04
CA GLU A 105 -0.67 -8.11 3.29
C GLU A 105 0.57 -8.92 3.60
N THR A 106 1.01 -8.87 4.85
CA THR A 106 1.88 -9.90 5.44
C THR A 106 1.03 -10.91 6.19
N GLU A 107 1.67 -11.83 6.91
CA GLU A 107 0.96 -12.71 7.84
C GLU A 107 0.20 -11.90 8.91
N THR A 108 0.78 -10.80 9.38
CA THR A 108 0.31 -10.06 10.56
C THR A 108 -0.28 -8.69 10.25
N HIS A 109 0.01 -8.07 9.10
CA HIS A 109 -0.36 -6.68 8.82
C HIS A 109 -0.99 -6.45 7.43
N CYS A 110 -1.83 -5.43 7.35
CA CYS A 110 -2.27 -4.77 6.13
C CYS A 110 -1.46 -3.47 5.95
N ILE A 111 -0.84 -3.30 4.78
CA ILE A 111 0.07 -2.20 4.47
C ILE A 111 -0.42 -1.50 3.21
N ASP A 112 -0.60 -0.19 3.26
CA ASP A 112 -0.87 0.64 2.08
C ASP A 112 0.25 1.67 1.90
N LEU A 113 1.08 1.46 0.89
CA LEU A 113 2.20 2.36 0.56
C LEU A 113 1.72 3.71 0.01
N MET A 114 0.46 3.85 -0.39
CA MET A 114 -0.06 5.14 -0.84
C MET A 114 -0.59 6.02 0.29
N SER A 115 -0.59 5.54 1.53
CA SER A 115 -1.19 6.28 2.63
C SER A 115 -0.59 7.67 2.88
N PRO A 116 0.70 7.96 2.58
CA PRO A 116 1.20 9.34 2.61
C PRO A 116 0.51 10.28 1.62
N MET A 117 -0.06 9.75 0.55
CA MET A 117 -0.74 10.51 -0.52
C MET A 117 -2.25 10.63 -0.28
N TYR A 118 -2.78 10.05 0.80
CA TYR A 118 -4.20 10.13 1.13
C TYR A 118 -4.77 11.56 1.15
N PRO A 119 -4.05 12.60 1.61
CA PRO A 119 -4.55 13.98 1.52
C PRO A 119 -4.95 14.38 0.09
N ASP A 120 -4.18 13.95 -0.91
CA ASP A 120 -4.43 14.23 -2.31
C ASP A 120 -5.48 13.25 -2.89
N VAL A 121 -5.40 11.96 -2.53
CA VAL A 121 -6.36 10.93 -2.99
C VAL A 121 -7.79 11.25 -2.57
N PHE A 122 -7.96 11.81 -1.37
CA PHE A 122 -9.26 12.19 -0.79
C PHE A 122 -9.51 13.70 -0.84
N ALA A 123 -8.73 14.45 -1.64
CA ALA A 123 -8.97 15.86 -1.89
C ALA A 123 -10.39 16.06 -2.46
N GLY A 124 -11.10 17.07 -1.96
CA GLY A 124 -12.48 17.39 -2.40
C GLY A 124 -13.59 16.58 -1.71
N THR A 125 -13.25 15.66 -0.81
CA THR A 125 -14.25 15.05 0.11
C THR A 125 -14.62 16.02 1.23
N GLU A 126 -15.79 15.83 1.85
CA GLU A 126 -16.30 16.69 2.96
C GLU A 126 -15.31 16.80 4.16
N HIS A 127 -14.32 15.92 4.23
CA HIS A 127 -13.32 15.87 5.30
C HIS A 127 -11.88 15.98 4.79
N SER A 128 -11.65 16.46 3.56
CA SER A 128 -10.32 16.46 2.93
C SER A 128 -9.23 17.19 3.72
N SER A 129 -9.57 18.27 4.44
CA SER A 129 -8.62 19.04 5.26
C SER A 129 -8.13 18.32 6.52
N LYS A 130 -8.67 17.13 6.82
CA LYS A 130 -8.36 16.34 8.01
C LYS A 130 -7.81 14.95 7.69
N VAL A 131 -7.43 14.70 6.44
CA VAL A 131 -6.76 13.46 6.06
C VAL A 131 -5.27 13.63 6.36
N PRO A 132 -4.65 12.79 7.20
CA PRO A 132 -3.24 12.89 7.51
C PRO A 132 -2.40 12.21 6.43
N SER A 133 -1.21 12.76 6.15
CA SER A 133 -0.12 11.98 5.55
C SER A 133 0.47 11.09 6.65
N ALA A 134 0.06 9.83 6.69
CA ALA A 134 0.44 8.91 7.75
C ALA A 134 0.69 7.50 7.21
N MET A 135 1.50 6.73 7.93
CA MET A 135 1.92 5.38 7.57
C MET A 135 0.82 4.39 7.91
N VAL A 136 0.36 3.64 6.92
CA VAL A 136 -0.61 2.56 7.10
C VAL A 136 0.13 1.24 7.08
N GLN A 137 0.39 0.72 8.28
CA GLN A 137 0.80 -0.65 8.56
C GLN A 137 -0.03 -1.15 9.75
N ILE A 138 -1.21 -1.70 9.48
CA ILE A 138 -2.22 -2.00 10.50
C ILE A 138 -2.22 -3.51 10.80
N PRO A 139 -2.10 -3.93 12.06
CA PRO A 139 -2.26 -5.33 12.43
C PRO A 139 -3.60 -5.91 11.95
N LYS A 140 -3.60 -7.11 11.38
CA LYS A 140 -4.81 -7.76 10.83
C LYS A 140 -5.88 -8.09 11.88
N GLU A 141 -5.51 -8.07 13.16
CA GLU A 141 -6.43 -8.15 14.29
C GLU A 141 -7.25 -6.88 14.50
N MET A 142 -6.74 -5.72 14.06
CA MET A 142 -7.46 -4.43 14.09
C MET A 142 -8.35 -4.23 12.86
N ASP A 143 -8.24 -5.10 11.85
CA ASP A 143 -9.13 -5.15 10.70
C ASP A 143 -10.47 -5.80 11.08
N ALA A 144 -11.53 -5.00 11.00
CA ALA A 144 -12.89 -5.44 11.28
C ALA A 144 -13.29 -6.60 10.37
N LYS A 145 -13.96 -7.59 10.97
CA LYS A 145 -14.49 -8.76 10.23
C LYS A 145 -15.86 -8.48 9.60
N THR A 146 -16.51 -7.38 9.99
CA THR A 146 -17.80 -6.96 9.46
C THR A 146 -17.90 -5.44 9.39
N ILE A 147 -18.72 -4.92 8.49
CA ILE A 147 -19.00 -3.48 8.41
C ILE A 147 -19.55 -2.91 9.72
N LYS A 148 -20.33 -3.71 10.47
CA LYS A 148 -20.86 -3.31 11.77
C LYS A 148 -19.76 -3.08 12.80
N GLN A 149 -18.73 -3.93 12.84
CA GLN A 149 -17.58 -3.74 13.75
C GLN A 149 -16.80 -2.47 13.38
N PHE A 150 -16.68 -2.18 12.09
CA PHE A 150 -16.08 -0.93 11.62
C PHE A 150 -16.90 0.29 12.04
N GLU A 151 -18.20 0.28 11.80
CA GLU A 151 -19.13 1.33 12.25
C GLU A 151 -18.99 1.57 13.77
N GLN A 152 -18.79 0.51 14.55
CA GLN A 152 -18.63 0.55 16.00
C GLN A 152 -17.29 1.09 16.51
N GLY A 153 -16.26 1.29 15.68
CA GLY A 153 -14.99 1.83 16.18
C GLY A 153 -13.72 1.28 15.55
N ALA A 154 -13.77 0.19 14.78
CA ALA A 154 -12.54 -0.38 14.24
C ALA A 154 -11.82 0.59 13.29
N VAL A 155 -10.50 0.52 13.28
CA VAL A 155 -9.65 1.45 12.50
C VAL A 155 -9.68 1.13 11.01
N LEU A 156 -9.73 -0.16 10.68
CA LEU A 156 -9.68 -0.67 9.31
C LEU A 156 -10.85 -1.62 9.06
N PHE A 157 -11.36 -1.59 7.83
CA PHE A 157 -12.22 -2.63 7.28
C PHE A 157 -11.80 -2.91 5.85
N THR A 158 -11.31 -4.13 5.63
CA THR A 158 -11.01 -4.64 4.29
C THR A 158 -12.06 -5.67 3.86
N GLU A 159 -12.37 -5.67 2.57
CA GLU A 159 -13.18 -6.71 1.93
C GLU A 159 -12.40 -7.21 0.69
N PRO A 160 -11.49 -8.18 0.88
CA PRO A 160 -10.71 -8.75 -0.20
C PRO A 160 -11.60 -9.38 -1.28
N ASP A 161 -11.24 -9.18 -2.54
CA ASP A 161 -11.78 -9.91 -3.70
C ASP A 161 -10.67 -10.77 -4.32
N PRO A 162 -10.57 -12.07 -3.95
CA PRO A 162 -9.55 -12.97 -4.48
C PRO A 162 -9.67 -13.20 -6.00
N SER A 163 -10.90 -13.13 -6.54
CA SER A 163 -11.14 -13.36 -7.96
C SER A 163 -10.61 -12.17 -8.77
N LEU A 164 -10.93 -10.95 -8.35
CA LEU A 164 -10.40 -9.73 -8.93
C LEU A 164 -8.88 -9.64 -8.76
N THR A 165 -8.37 -9.97 -7.57
CA THR A 165 -6.93 -10.02 -7.31
C THR A 165 -6.23 -10.93 -8.32
N LYS A 166 -6.74 -12.15 -8.54
CA LYS A 166 -6.18 -13.11 -9.50
C LYS A 166 -6.28 -12.59 -10.94
N SER A 167 -7.42 -12.02 -11.32
CA SER A 167 -7.64 -11.46 -12.65
C SER A 167 -6.64 -10.35 -12.97
N LEU A 168 -6.46 -9.41 -12.05
CA LEU A 168 -5.52 -8.31 -12.24
C LEU A 168 -4.06 -8.78 -12.25
N ILE A 169 -3.70 -9.76 -11.39
CA ILE A 169 -2.36 -10.37 -11.46
C ILE A 169 -2.12 -10.95 -12.87
N ALA A 170 -3.08 -11.69 -13.42
CA ALA A 170 -2.93 -12.28 -14.75
C ALA A 170 -2.83 -11.20 -15.84
N GLN A 171 -3.66 -10.15 -15.76
CA GLN A 171 -3.64 -9.04 -16.70
C GLN A 171 -2.28 -8.31 -16.74
N PHE A 172 -1.67 -8.09 -15.57
CA PHE A 172 -0.39 -7.38 -15.48
C PHE A 172 0.83 -8.30 -15.58
N ALA A 173 0.68 -9.62 -15.54
CA ALA A 173 1.78 -10.57 -15.71
C ALA A 173 2.37 -10.52 -17.13
N GLU A 174 1.61 -10.04 -18.11
CA GLU A 174 2.06 -9.85 -19.49
C GLU A 174 2.61 -8.44 -19.74
N ASN A 175 2.74 -7.62 -18.69
CA ASN A 175 3.22 -6.24 -18.81
C ASN A 175 4.74 -6.18 -18.63
N ASP A 176 5.48 -6.38 -19.73
CA ASP A 176 6.94 -6.25 -19.76
C ASP A 176 7.45 -4.90 -19.23
N GLU A 177 6.64 -3.84 -19.24
CA GLU A 177 7.04 -2.54 -18.68
C GLU A 177 7.09 -2.59 -17.15
N LEU A 178 6.12 -3.25 -16.52
CA LEU A 178 6.09 -3.40 -15.07
C LEU A 178 7.31 -4.20 -14.57
N ASP A 179 7.76 -5.20 -15.34
CA ASP A 179 8.99 -5.95 -15.05
C ASP A 179 10.25 -5.09 -15.13
N ASP A 180 10.35 -4.19 -16.11
CA ASP A 180 11.47 -3.25 -16.22
C ASP A 180 11.49 -2.26 -15.05
N LEU A 181 10.32 -1.74 -14.65
CA LEU A 181 10.20 -0.85 -13.50
C LEU A 181 10.56 -1.58 -12.19
N ALA A 182 10.13 -2.85 -12.04
CA ALA A 182 10.45 -3.68 -10.89
C ALA A 182 11.97 -3.91 -10.76
N GLN A 183 12.64 -4.26 -11.85
CA GLN A 183 14.09 -4.43 -11.90
C GLN A 183 14.83 -3.12 -11.61
N ALA A 184 14.36 -2.01 -12.19
CA ALA A 184 14.95 -0.70 -11.97
C ALA A 184 14.82 -0.26 -10.50
N LEU A 185 13.67 -0.51 -9.87
CA LEU A 185 13.46 -0.23 -8.45
C LEU A 185 14.36 -1.09 -7.56
N LEU A 186 14.49 -2.40 -7.83
CA LEU A 186 15.40 -3.28 -7.08
C LEU A 186 16.86 -2.83 -7.20
N HIS A 187 17.27 -2.37 -8.39
CA HIS A 187 18.61 -1.84 -8.59
C HIS A 187 18.83 -0.50 -7.85
N TRP A 188 17.78 0.31 -7.74
CA TRP A 188 17.82 1.61 -7.09
C TRP A 188 17.77 1.50 -5.57
N TRP A 189 17.05 0.52 -5.02
CA TRP A 189 16.77 0.38 -3.60
C TRP A 189 18.01 0.44 -2.68
N PRO A 190 19.13 -0.28 -2.95
CA PRO A 190 20.32 -0.18 -2.11
C PRO A 190 20.93 1.23 -2.08
N LYS A 191 20.81 1.99 -3.18
CA LYS A 191 21.30 3.37 -3.27
C LYS A 191 20.38 4.30 -2.49
N LEU A 192 19.06 4.08 -2.56
CA LEU A 192 18.08 4.81 -1.76
C LEU A 192 18.30 4.61 -0.26
N LYS A 193 18.64 3.38 0.16
CA LYS A 193 19.00 3.08 1.56
C LYS A 193 20.28 3.78 2.03
N GLN A 194 21.18 4.14 1.12
CA GLN A 194 22.40 4.88 1.46
C GLN A 194 22.19 6.40 1.41
N ASP A 195 21.36 6.85 0.48
CA ASP A 195 21.02 8.26 0.25
C ASP A 195 19.56 8.35 -0.19
N SER A 196 18.68 8.81 0.71
CA SER A 196 17.25 8.96 0.42
C SER A 196 16.97 10.00 -0.68
N GLY A 197 17.94 10.86 -1.01
CA GLY A 197 17.88 11.79 -2.13
C GLY A 197 18.40 11.21 -3.46
N SER A 198 18.84 9.94 -3.46
CA SER A 198 19.37 9.27 -4.65
C SER A 198 18.36 9.30 -5.79
N GLN A 199 18.85 9.41 -7.03
CA GLN A 199 18.03 9.51 -8.23
C GLN A 199 18.31 8.34 -9.17
N LEU A 200 17.27 7.85 -9.82
CA LEU A 200 17.34 6.77 -10.79
C LEU A 200 17.33 7.34 -12.20
N ARG A 201 18.36 7.01 -12.99
CA ARG A 201 18.33 7.20 -14.43
C ARG A 201 17.68 5.97 -15.05
N PHE A 202 16.53 6.18 -15.68
CA PHE A 202 15.76 5.12 -16.34
C PHE A 202 15.66 5.44 -17.83
N VAL A 203 15.89 4.44 -18.70
CA VAL A 203 15.68 4.59 -20.14
C VAL A 203 14.41 3.84 -20.47
N HIS A 204 13.36 4.59 -20.83
CA HIS A 204 12.08 4.03 -21.21
C HIS A 204 12.18 3.31 -22.56
N LYS A 205 11.25 2.41 -22.86
CA LYS A 205 11.28 1.57 -24.08
C LYS A 205 11.26 2.35 -25.39
N ASP A 206 10.70 3.56 -25.37
CA ASP A 206 10.72 4.49 -26.50
C ASP A 206 12.05 5.26 -26.66
N GLY A 207 13.06 4.93 -25.85
CA GLY A 207 14.39 5.55 -25.86
C GLY A 207 14.50 6.83 -25.05
N ARG A 208 13.43 7.32 -24.40
CA ARG A 208 13.50 8.51 -23.56
C ARG A 208 14.28 8.22 -22.27
N GLY A 209 15.29 9.03 -21.99
CA GLY A 209 15.96 9.06 -20.70
C GLY A 209 15.15 9.86 -19.67
N LEU A 210 14.78 9.22 -18.58
CA LEU A 210 14.06 9.80 -17.45
C LEU A 210 14.99 9.85 -16.23
N LEU A 211 14.87 10.93 -15.47
CA LEU A 211 15.51 11.07 -14.16
C LEU A 211 14.43 11.03 -13.10
N ILE A 212 14.32 9.90 -12.42
CA ILE A 212 13.30 9.60 -11.43
C ILE A 212 13.85 9.96 -10.06
N LYS A 213 13.04 10.67 -9.28
CA LYS A 213 13.32 11.02 -7.89
C LYS A 213 12.26 10.39 -6.99
N PRO A 214 12.56 10.14 -5.70
CA PRO A 214 11.52 9.79 -4.74
C PRO A 214 10.50 10.92 -4.67
N ALA A 215 9.24 10.56 -4.50
CA ALA A 215 8.17 11.52 -4.35
C ALA A 215 8.30 12.30 -3.02
N ASP A 216 7.87 13.56 -3.01
CA ASP A 216 7.88 14.42 -1.83
C ASP A 216 6.64 14.17 -0.95
N TYR A 217 6.43 12.89 -0.60
CA TYR A 217 5.39 12.45 0.32
C TYR A 217 6.05 11.67 1.45
N GLU A 218 5.81 12.11 2.68
CA GLU A 218 6.34 11.46 3.87
C GLU A 218 5.23 11.27 4.90
N ALA A 219 5.09 10.05 5.41
CA ALA A 219 4.34 9.83 6.63
C ALA A 219 5.18 10.29 7.82
N SER A 220 4.76 11.36 8.48
CA SER A 220 5.39 11.85 9.70
C SER A 220 4.94 11.09 10.95
N GLN A 221 3.88 10.28 10.84
CA GLN A 221 3.30 9.50 11.93
C GLN A 221 2.70 8.18 11.42
N SER A 222 2.44 7.24 12.33
CA SER A 222 1.62 6.06 12.04
C SER A 222 0.12 6.41 12.05
N TRP A 223 -0.67 5.68 11.26
CA TRP A 223 -2.13 5.79 11.29
C TRP A 223 -2.73 5.27 12.59
N VAL A 224 -2.10 4.26 13.19
CA VAL A 224 -2.45 3.72 14.50
C VAL A 224 -1.42 4.24 15.49
N ASN A 225 -1.86 4.95 16.53
CA ASN A 225 -0.99 5.27 17.64
C ASN A 225 -0.60 3.97 18.36
N GLU A 226 0.68 3.77 18.64
CA GLU A 226 1.23 2.60 19.37
C GLU A 226 0.64 2.41 20.78
N THR A 227 -0.21 3.34 21.24
CA THR A 227 -0.81 3.36 22.58
C THR A 227 -2.18 2.68 22.67
N VAL A 228 -2.68 2.02 21.62
CA VAL A 228 -3.89 1.18 21.77
C VAL A 228 -3.49 -0.20 22.29
N THR A 229 -2.93 -0.25 23.50
CA THR A 229 -3.04 -1.43 24.34
C THR A 229 -4.48 -1.48 24.86
N ALA A 230 -5.19 -2.56 24.52
CA ALA A 230 -6.51 -2.87 25.08
C ALA A 230 -6.50 -2.95 26.61
#